data_AF-H0YNS7-F1
#
_entry.id   AF-H0YNS7-F1
#
_cell.length_a   1.000
_cell.length_b   1.000
_cell.length_c   1.000
_cell.angle_alpha   90.00
_cell.angle_beta   90.00
_cell.angle_gamma   90.00
#
_symmetry.space_group_name_H-M   'P 1'
#
loop_
_entity.id
_entity.type
_entity.pdbx_description
1 polymer ?
#
loop_
_entity_poly.entity_id
_entity_poly.type
_entity_poly.pdbx_seq_one_letter_code
_entity_poly.pdbx_strand_id
1 'polypeptide(L)'
;MKDFLEKRDKGKLLIQRSRRLKQNLLRPMQLSVTEDGYIHYGDKVMLVNPDDPDTEADVFLRGDLSLCMTPDEIQSHLKDELEVPCGLSAVQAKTPIGRNTFIIL
;
A
#
# COMPACT_ATOMS: atom_id res chain seq x y z
N MET A 1 33.09 7.13 -11.13
CA MET A 1 32.27 8.29 -11.59
C MET A 1 31.39 7.97 -12.79
N LYS A 2 31.94 7.41 -13.89
CA LYS A 2 31.21 7.18 -15.15
C LYS A 2 29.97 6.28 -15.01
N ASP A 3 30.08 5.15 -14.32
CA ASP A 3 28.95 4.24 -14.06
C ASP A 3 27.82 4.90 -13.26
N PHE A 4 28.16 5.72 -12.27
CA PHE A 4 27.16 6.46 -11.49
C PHE A 4 26.39 7.46 -12.34
N LEU A 5 27.10 8.25 -13.17
CA LEU A 5 26.48 9.23 -14.07
C LEU A 5 25.58 8.53 -15.10
N GLU A 6 26.05 7.43 -15.69
CA GLU A 6 25.25 6.64 -16.64
C GLU A 6 23.99 6.05 -15.99
N LYS A 7 24.10 5.51 -14.76
CA LYS A 7 22.93 5.02 -14.00
C LYS A 7 21.96 6.14 -13.65
N ARG A 8 22.47 7.31 -13.23
CA ARG A 8 21.65 8.49 -12.93
C ARG A 8 20.86 8.96 -14.13
N ASP A 9 21.52 9.09 -15.27
CA ASP A 9 20.92 9.59 -16.51
C ASP A 9 19.88 8.59 -17.05
N LYS A 10 20.08 7.28 -16.82
CA LYS A 10 19.09 6.23 -17.12
C LYS A 10 18.02 6.04 -16.04
N GLY A 11 18.04 6.80 -14.95
CA GLY A 11 17.09 6.67 -13.85
C GLY A 11 17.26 5.41 -12.98
N LYS A 12 18.38 4.70 -13.09
CA LYS A 12 18.62 3.37 -12.50
C LYS A 12 19.28 3.43 -11.12
N LEU A 13 19.45 4.61 -10.52
CA LEU A 13 19.92 4.69 -9.14
C LEU A 13 18.86 4.12 -8.19
N LEU A 14 19.30 3.42 -7.14
CA LEU A 14 18.42 2.84 -6.11
C LEU A 14 17.41 3.87 -5.57
N ILE A 15 17.86 5.10 -5.32
CA ILE A 15 16.99 6.18 -4.84
C ILE A 15 15.90 6.56 -5.85
N GLN A 16 16.21 6.55 -7.15
CA GLN A 16 15.24 6.87 -8.21
C GLN A 16 14.20 5.75 -8.35
N ARG A 17 14.62 4.49 -8.20
CA ARG A 17 13.72 3.32 -8.24
C ARG A 17 12.80 3.28 -7.03
N SER A 18 13.37 3.37 -5.83
CA SER A 18 12.65 3.41 -4.56
C SER A 18 11.60 4.53 -4.55
N ARG A 19 11.94 5.72 -5.06
CA ARG A 19 10.99 6.84 -5.14
C ARG A 19 9.79 6.53 -6.04
N ARG A 20 9.98 5.89 -7.20
CA ARG A 20 8.88 5.53 -8.11
C ARG A 20 7.92 4.54 -7.47
N LEU A 21 8.44 3.48 -6.86
CA LEU A 21 7.60 2.49 -6.20
C LEU A 21 6.83 3.13 -5.02
N LYS A 22 7.50 3.94 -4.20
CA LYS A 22 6.84 4.69 -3.11
C LYS A 22 5.75 5.63 -3.63
N GLN A 23 5.97 6.30 -4.77
CA GLN A 23 4.96 7.16 -5.39
C GLN A 23 3.70 6.37 -5.77
N ASN A 24 3.84 5.14 -6.25
CA ASN A 24 2.69 4.29 -6.58
C ASN A 24 1.98 3.78 -5.32
N LEU A 25 2.74 3.25 -4.34
CA LEU A 25 2.19 2.65 -3.12
C LEU A 25 1.51 3.68 -2.20
N LEU A 26 2.04 4.91 -2.15
CA LEU A 26 1.53 5.99 -1.29
C LEU A 26 0.69 7.01 -2.07
N ARG A 27 0.37 6.73 -3.34
CA ARG A 27 -0.52 7.58 -4.13
C ARG A 27 -1.87 7.71 -3.43
N PRO A 28 -2.39 8.93 -3.19
CA PRO A 28 -3.75 9.11 -2.68
C PRO A 28 -4.77 8.48 -3.63
N MET A 29 -5.74 7.77 -3.06
CA MET A 29 -6.80 7.09 -3.80
C MET A 29 -8.17 7.65 -3.41
N GLN A 30 -9.16 7.41 -4.26
CA GLN A 30 -10.57 7.68 -3.97
C GLN A 30 -11.30 6.34 -3.97
N LEU A 31 -12.09 6.11 -2.92
CA LEU A 31 -12.97 4.95 -2.83
C LEU A 31 -14.20 5.14 -3.72
N SER A 32 -14.77 4.04 -4.16
CA SER A 32 -16.07 4.08 -4.83
C SER A 32 -17.17 4.52 -3.86
N VAL A 33 -18.15 5.24 -4.37
CA VAL A 33 -19.39 5.57 -3.65
C VAL A 33 -20.56 5.08 -4.49
N THR A 34 -21.41 4.27 -3.89
CA THR A 34 -22.60 3.68 -4.53
C THR A 34 -23.86 4.22 -3.86
N GLU A 35 -24.92 4.45 -4.65
CA GLU A 35 -26.16 5.06 -4.15
C GLU A 35 -27.10 4.04 -3.47
N ASP A 36 -26.99 2.77 -3.85
CA ASP A 36 -27.82 1.68 -3.35
C ASP A 36 -27.32 1.08 -2.02
N GLY A 37 -26.15 1.52 -1.54
CA GLY A 37 -25.55 1.07 -0.30
C GLY A 37 -24.86 -0.30 -0.38
N TYR A 38 -24.68 -0.85 -1.58
CA TYR A 38 -24.01 -2.14 -1.79
C TYR A 38 -22.64 -1.97 -2.44
N ILE A 39 -21.77 -2.98 -2.25
CA ILE A 39 -20.46 -3.08 -2.90
C ILE A 39 -20.62 -3.86 -4.20
N HIS A 40 -20.02 -3.36 -5.28
CA HIS A 40 -20.09 -3.97 -6.61
C HIS A 40 -18.73 -4.42 -7.11
N TYR A 41 -18.76 -5.32 -8.08
CA TYR A 41 -17.61 -5.61 -8.92
C TYR A 41 -17.10 -4.33 -9.60
N GLY A 42 -15.80 -4.12 -9.52
CA GLY A 42 -15.10 -2.90 -9.96
C GLY A 42 -14.92 -1.85 -8.87
N ASP A 43 -15.54 -2.00 -7.70
CA ASP A 43 -15.44 -0.98 -6.65
C ASP A 43 -14.08 -0.93 -5.97
N LYS A 44 -13.61 0.30 -5.73
CA LYS A 44 -12.41 0.58 -4.95
C LYS A 44 -12.77 0.67 -3.48
N VAL A 45 -12.28 -0.28 -2.71
CA VAL A 45 -12.62 -0.43 -1.29
C VAL A 45 -11.37 -0.46 -0.41
N MET A 46 -11.57 -0.19 0.88
CA MET A 46 -10.61 -0.50 1.94
C MET A 46 -11.18 -1.62 2.81
N LEU A 47 -10.34 -2.58 3.19
CA LEU A 47 -10.68 -3.57 4.21
C LEU A 47 -10.18 -3.03 5.55
N VAL A 48 -11.10 -2.76 6.46
CA VAL A 48 -10.82 -2.17 7.77
C VAL A 48 -11.32 -3.11 8.86
N ASN A 49 -10.48 -3.38 9.85
CA ASN A 49 -10.83 -3.95 11.13
C ASN A 49 -11.03 -2.79 12.13
N PRO A 50 -12.28 -2.42 12.46
CA PRO A 50 -12.55 -1.36 13.43
C PRO A 50 -11.97 -1.67 14.80
N ASP A 51 -11.69 -0.63 15.58
CA ASP A 51 -11.34 -0.82 17.00
C ASP A 51 -12.52 -1.45 17.76
N ASP A 52 -12.23 -2.47 18.57
CA ASP A 52 -13.20 -3.12 19.45
C ASP A 52 -12.87 -2.75 20.91
N PRO A 53 -13.77 -2.03 21.60
CA PRO A 53 -13.53 -1.60 22.98
C PRO A 53 -13.48 -2.76 23.97
N ASP A 54 -14.07 -3.92 23.65
CA ASP A 54 -14.27 -5.02 24.59
C ASP A 54 -13.18 -6.11 24.52
N THR A 55 -12.23 -5.99 23.58
CA THR A 55 -11.11 -6.94 23.47
C THR A 55 -10.03 -6.64 24.52
N GLU A 56 -9.47 -7.67 25.17
CA GLU A 56 -8.37 -7.50 26.15
C GLU A 56 -7.21 -6.69 25.55
N ALA A 57 -6.95 -5.53 26.17
CA ALA A 57 -6.13 -4.45 25.62
C ALA A 57 -4.66 -4.80 25.37
N ASP A 58 -4.18 -5.92 25.92
CA ASP A 58 -2.77 -6.27 25.95
C ASP A 58 -2.33 -7.22 24.82
N VAL A 59 -3.27 -7.76 24.02
CA VAL A 59 -2.95 -8.71 22.94
C VAL A 59 -3.01 -8.07 21.54
N PHE A 60 -3.77 -6.98 21.38
CA PHE A 60 -4.06 -6.40 20.06
C PHE A 60 -3.64 -4.93 19.95
N LEU A 61 -3.19 -4.55 18.75
CA LEU A 61 -3.01 -3.14 18.39
C LEU A 61 -4.38 -2.44 18.42
N ARG A 62 -4.52 -1.42 19.27
CA ARG A 62 -5.70 -0.56 19.36
C ARG A 62 -5.91 0.28 18.11
N GLY A 63 -7.13 0.74 17.90
CA GLY A 63 -7.54 1.64 16.81
C GLY A 63 -7.83 0.91 15.50
N ASP A 64 -8.56 1.55 14.58
CA ASP A 64 -8.91 0.88 13.32
C ASP A 64 -7.66 0.55 12.49
N LEU A 65 -7.60 -0.70 12.06
CA LEU A 65 -6.54 -1.24 11.24
C LEU A 65 -7.05 -1.45 9.82
N SER A 66 -6.26 -1.07 8.81
CA SER A 66 -6.54 -1.40 7.41
C SER A 66 -5.58 -2.47 6.91
N LEU A 67 -6.07 -3.34 6.03
CA LEU A 67 -5.23 -4.28 5.30
C LEU A 67 -4.34 -3.50 4.31
N CYS A 68 -3.03 -3.71 4.39
CA CYS A 68 -2.03 -3.01 3.59
C CYS A 68 -1.07 -3.99 2.92
N MET A 69 -0.73 -3.73 1.67
CA MET A 69 0.40 -4.37 1.01
C MET A 69 1.71 -3.92 1.64
N THR A 70 2.56 -4.89 1.97
CA THR A 70 3.87 -4.68 2.61
C THR A 70 4.94 -5.41 1.79
N PRO A 71 5.44 -4.77 0.72
CA PRO A 71 6.53 -5.33 -0.07
C PRO A 71 7.78 -5.49 0.79
N ASP A 72 8.61 -6.48 0.49
CA ASP A 72 9.92 -6.63 1.10
C ASP A 72 10.74 -5.35 0.88
N GLU A 73 11.25 -4.76 1.96
CA GLU A 73 11.90 -3.44 1.93
C GLU A 73 13.14 -3.44 1.03
N ILE A 74 13.90 -4.53 1.04
CA ILE A 74 15.12 -4.69 0.25
C ILE A 74 14.75 -4.84 -1.22
N GLN A 75 13.77 -5.69 -1.54
CA GLN A 75 13.32 -5.89 -2.93
C GLN A 75 12.63 -4.65 -3.50
N SER A 76 11.92 -3.88 -2.66
CA SER A 76 11.27 -2.61 -3.03
C SER A 76 12.25 -1.54 -3.55
N HIS A 77 13.53 -1.62 -3.18
CA HIS A 77 14.57 -0.69 -3.61
C HIS A 77 15.30 -1.16 -4.88
N LEU A 78 15.18 -2.45 -5.21
CA LEU A 78 15.91 -3.08 -6.30
C LEU A 78 15.07 -3.18 -7.58
N LYS A 79 13.74 -3.20 -7.46
CA LYS A 79 12.81 -3.39 -8.58
C LYS A 79 12.03 -2.12 -8.91
N ASP A 80 11.69 -1.97 -10.19
CA ASP A 80 10.90 -0.84 -10.71
C ASP A 80 9.38 -1.08 -10.51
N GLU A 81 8.98 -2.33 -10.27
CA GLU A 81 7.61 -2.80 -10.11
C GLU A 81 7.45 -3.61 -8.82
N LEU A 82 6.20 -3.79 -8.40
CA LEU A 82 5.86 -4.64 -7.26
C LEU A 82 6.17 -6.10 -7.59
N GLU A 83 6.92 -6.75 -6.71
CA GLU A 83 7.13 -8.19 -6.78
C GLU A 83 5.94 -8.95 -6.20
N VAL A 84 5.50 -9.98 -6.93
CA VAL A 84 4.45 -10.89 -6.50
C VAL A 84 5.04 -12.31 -6.32
N PRO A 85 4.59 -13.07 -5.30
CA PRO A 85 3.65 -12.67 -4.25
C PRO A 85 4.24 -11.61 -3.32
N CYS A 86 3.40 -10.71 -2.78
CA CYS A 86 3.81 -9.73 -1.77
C CYS A 86 3.11 -9.99 -0.43
N GLY A 87 3.77 -9.63 0.66
CA GLY A 87 3.19 -9.70 2.00
C GLY A 87 2.04 -8.71 2.20
N LEU A 88 1.13 -9.04 3.10
CA LEU A 88 0.07 -8.16 3.60
C LEU A 88 0.22 -8.00 5.11
N SER A 89 -0.11 -6.83 5.64
CA SER A 89 -0.12 -6.56 7.08
C SER A 89 -1.31 -5.67 7.45
N ALA A 90 -1.61 -5.60 8.75
CA ALA A 90 -2.58 -4.68 9.30
C ALA A 90 -1.87 -3.40 9.80
N VAL A 91 -2.36 -2.23 9.37
CA VAL A 91 -1.75 -0.94 9.71
C VAL A 91 -2.80 0.06 10.15
N GLN A 92 -2.51 0.86 11.17
CA GLN A 92 -3.32 2.01 11.58
C GLN A 92 -3.29 3.11 10.51
N ALA A 93 -4.09 2.95 9.46
CA ALA A 93 -4.18 3.87 8.33
C ALA A 93 -5.62 3.96 7.83
N LYS A 94 -6.26 5.12 8.04
CA LYS A 94 -7.64 5.37 7.58
C LYS A 94 -7.72 6.13 6.26
N THR A 95 -6.58 6.59 5.72
CA THR A 95 -6.55 7.31 4.45
C THR A 95 -6.38 6.34 3.28
N PRO A 96 -7.24 6.41 2.24
CA PRO A 96 -7.08 5.60 1.05
C PRO A 96 -5.81 5.98 0.26
N ILE A 97 -4.94 5.00 0.09
CA ILE A 97 -3.70 5.07 -0.68
C ILE A 97 -3.53 3.82 -1.54
N GLY A 98 -2.61 3.85 -2.50
CA GLY A 98 -2.38 2.75 -3.44
C GLY A 98 -2.20 1.37 -2.78
N ARG A 99 -1.49 1.30 -1.64
CA ARG A 99 -1.19 0.03 -0.95
C ARG A 99 -2.30 -0.51 -0.04
N ASN A 100 -3.37 0.24 0.23
CA ASN A 100 -4.48 -0.21 1.08
C ASN A 100 -5.85 -0.13 0.39
N THR A 101 -5.86 0.19 -0.91
CA THR A 101 -7.08 0.24 -1.72
C THR A 101 -7.13 -0.96 -2.66
N PHE A 102 -8.21 -1.72 -2.62
CA PHE A 102 -8.42 -2.95 -3.39
C PHE A 102 -9.59 -2.79 -4.36
N ILE A 103 -9.59 -3.59 -5.43
CA ILE A 103 -10.71 -3.66 -6.39
C ILE A 103 -11.43 -4.99 -6.19
N ILE A 104 -12.75 -4.96 -6.06
CA ILE A 104 -13.58 -6.16 -6.06
C ILE A 104 -13.66 -6.71 -7.49
N LEU A 105 -13.21 -7.95 -7.71
CA LEU A 105 -13.11 -8.59 -9.03
C LEU A 105 -14.22 -9.59 -9.29
#